data_AF-F2JIU7-F1
#
_entry.id   AF-F2JIU7-F1
#
_cell.length_a   1.000
_cell.length_b   1.000
_cell.length_c   1.000
_cell.angle_alpha   90.00
_cell.angle_beta   90.00
_cell.angle_gamma   90.00
#
_symmetry.space_group_name_H-M   'P 1'
#
loop_
_entity.id
_entity.type
_entity.pdbx_description
1 polymer ?
#
loop_
_entity_poly.entity_id
_entity_poly.type
_entity_poly.pdbx_seq_one_letter_code
_entity_poly.pdbx_strand_id
1 'polypeptide(L)'
;MKEKFLYGEDQVTSTAEPLKEELLREEALLRGEKTLRVEESLREEELLREEETLREDESLRQEEPLKEEQLNEEVASTQEITLEDQRALRKLMKNNIEWDIKKIGRAMLSNLAISVVFVWVSMFIIGIVFGTDKLLSEQGYGNGGIIMAFNTLLTMLVANTLPFMRCAKQIQVNSKALFKKVTMTKQEMLTSFLAVLGLNAIGTTIYLVLDWGLGYFNRSLKIDEIFIFDRLGIETIIWGICVIIVAPITEEYMFRGVLLNGLRRYGERFAIIVTSVLFGLIHGNLYQGISVTLFAMLLAYITIKKESILPAIGLHMANNLFSVVISILITNTGEVGGIINGISWIVLCVVGIIILIKNRTVYRTITNDEKYKGLRLKAICKSICLWLVVILYLYTIATTIVPV
;
A
#
# COMPACT_ATOMS: atom_id res chain seq x y z
N MET A 1 -94.46 -1.17 39.08
CA MET A 1 -93.58 -0.03 39.44
C MET A 1 -92.38 -0.07 38.50
N LYS A 2 -92.19 0.78 37.51
CA LYS A 2 -92.71 2.13 37.27
C LYS A 2 -93.67 2.18 36.07
N GLU A 3 -94.87 2.67 36.36
CA GLU A 3 -95.83 3.22 35.40
C GLU A 3 -95.35 4.60 34.91
N LYS A 4 -95.67 5.00 33.68
CA LYS A 4 -96.75 5.96 33.40
C LYS A 4 -96.81 6.29 31.89
N PHE A 5 -97.92 5.97 31.21
CA PHE A 5 -99.13 6.82 31.00
C PHE A 5 -98.73 8.02 30.09
N LEU A 6 -99.34 8.34 28.93
CA LEU A 6 -100.77 8.40 28.61
C LEU A 6 -101.04 8.92 27.19
N TYR A 7 -102.27 8.64 26.73
CA TYR A 7 -103.14 9.36 25.77
C TYR A 7 -102.60 9.51 24.34
N GLY A 8 -103.34 9.18 23.28
CA GLY A 8 -104.78 9.03 23.13
C GLY A 8 -105.17 9.62 21.77
N GLU A 9 -106.23 9.09 21.16
CA GLU A 9 -107.07 9.77 20.14
C GLU A 9 -106.36 10.03 18.79
N ASP A 10 -106.96 9.92 17.59
CA ASP A 10 -108.35 9.76 17.20
C ASP A 10 -108.40 9.21 15.76
N GLN A 11 -109.47 8.50 15.47
CA GLN A 11 -109.86 8.15 14.10
C GLN A 11 -110.46 9.38 13.41
N VAL A 12 -109.81 9.89 12.36
CA VAL A 12 -110.45 10.73 11.33
C VAL A 12 -109.88 10.39 9.94
N THR A 13 -110.63 9.55 9.23
CA THR A 13 -110.81 9.49 7.76
C THR A 13 -109.57 9.43 6.84
N SER A 14 -109.21 8.20 6.44
CA SER A 14 -108.35 7.89 5.28
C SER A 14 -109.10 8.17 3.97
N THR A 15 -108.78 9.30 3.33
CA THR A 15 -108.93 9.52 1.89
C THR A 15 -107.57 9.86 1.22
N ALA A 16 -106.45 9.64 1.91
CA ALA A 16 -105.10 10.08 1.49
C ALA A 16 -104.09 8.94 1.24
N GLU A 17 -104.43 7.67 1.48
CA GLU A 17 -103.52 6.53 1.28
C GLU A 17 -103.13 6.24 -0.19
N PRO A 18 -104.03 6.35 -1.19
CA PRO A 18 -103.66 6.00 -2.57
C PRO A 18 -102.63 6.95 -3.19
N LEU A 19 -102.69 8.24 -2.84
CA LEU A 19 -101.83 9.27 -3.44
C LEU A 19 -100.37 9.20 -2.96
N LYS A 20 -100.14 8.68 -1.74
CA LYS A 20 -98.82 8.59 -1.13
C LYS A 20 -98.02 7.39 -1.65
N GLU A 21 -98.72 6.29 -1.97
CA GLU A 21 -98.13 5.10 -2.57
C GLU A 21 -97.73 5.32 -4.03
N GLU A 22 -98.51 6.12 -4.76
CA GLU A 22 -98.23 6.47 -6.16
C GLU A 22 -97.03 7.42 -6.29
N LEU A 23 -96.93 8.44 -5.42
CA LEU A 23 -95.76 9.32 -5.33
C LEU A 23 -94.47 8.57 -4.94
N LEU A 24 -94.55 7.60 -4.02
CA LEU A 24 -93.38 6.78 -3.63
C LEU A 24 -92.92 5.84 -4.74
N ARG A 25 -93.84 5.34 -5.58
CA ARG A 25 -93.49 4.53 -6.76
C ARG A 25 -92.82 5.35 -7.84
N GLU A 26 -93.30 6.56 -8.10
CA GLU A 26 -92.73 7.46 -9.10
C GLU A 26 -91.32 7.93 -8.68
N GLU A 27 -91.10 8.22 -7.39
CA GLU A 27 -89.79 8.58 -6.84
C GLU A 27 -88.78 7.42 -6.89
N ALA A 28 -89.23 6.17 -6.70
CA ALA A 28 -88.39 4.98 -6.83
C ALA A 28 -88.00 4.70 -8.29
N LEU A 29 -88.89 4.95 -9.25
CA LEU A 29 -88.65 4.80 -10.69
C LEU A 29 -87.65 5.86 -11.20
N LEU A 30 -87.81 7.11 -10.77
CA LEU A 30 -86.89 8.22 -11.05
C LEU A 30 -85.50 8.02 -10.43
N ARG A 31 -85.41 7.40 -9.23
CA ARG A 31 -84.13 7.01 -8.64
C ARG A 31 -83.46 5.89 -9.45
N GLY A 32 -84.21 4.87 -9.86
CA GLY A 32 -83.69 3.77 -10.69
C GLY A 32 -83.13 4.24 -12.04
N GLU A 33 -83.83 5.14 -12.74
CA GLU A 33 -83.35 5.71 -14.00
C GLU A 33 -82.09 6.58 -13.84
N LYS A 34 -81.99 7.35 -12.74
CA LYS A 34 -80.77 8.11 -12.44
C LYS A 34 -79.58 7.21 -12.13
N THR A 35 -79.79 6.11 -11.40
CA THR A 35 -78.71 5.15 -11.09
C THR A 35 -78.21 4.44 -12.34
N LEU A 36 -79.11 4.02 -13.24
CA LEU A 36 -78.75 3.41 -14.53
C LEU A 36 -77.94 4.35 -15.43
N ARG A 37 -78.32 5.63 -15.54
CA ARG A 37 -77.55 6.61 -16.33
C ARG A 37 -76.15 6.88 -15.76
N VAL A 38 -76.00 6.85 -14.44
CA VAL A 38 -74.68 7.00 -13.79
C VAL A 38 -73.80 5.78 -14.06
N GLU A 39 -74.35 4.57 -13.98
CA GLU A 39 -73.62 3.33 -14.30
C GLU A 39 -73.17 3.25 -15.77
N GLU A 40 -74.00 3.68 -16.72
CA GLU A 40 -73.61 3.76 -18.14
C GLU A 40 -72.48 4.77 -18.37
N SER A 41 -72.56 5.96 -17.74
CA SER A 41 -71.51 6.98 -17.87
C SER A 41 -70.16 6.53 -17.27
N LEU A 42 -70.20 5.78 -16.16
CA LEU A 42 -68.99 5.24 -15.54
C LEU A 42 -68.36 4.14 -16.40
N ARG A 43 -69.17 3.32 -17.08
CA ARG A 43 -68.68 2.30 -18.04
C ARG A 43 -68.01 2.92 -19.26
N GLU A 44 -68.57 4.00 -19.81
CA GLU A 44 -67.93 4.71 -20.94
C GLU A 44 -66.60 5.34 -20.51
N GLU A 45 -66.52 5.91 -19.31
CA GLU A 45 -65.27 6.49 -18.79
C GLU A 45 -64.20 5.41 -18.52
N GLU A 46 -64.60 4.23 -18.08
CA GLU A 46 -63.71 3.08 -17.85
C GLU A 46 -63.16 2.51 -19.17
N LEU A 47 -64.00 2.42 -20.21
CA LEU A 47 -63.58 2.02 -21.56
C LEU A 47 -62.60 3.03 -22.18
N LEU A 48 -62.82 4.33 -22.00
CA LEU A 48 -61.91 5.37 -22.48
C LEU A 48 -60.55 5.31 -21.77
N ARG A 49 -60.52 5.01 -20.46
CA ARG A 49 -59.27 4.82 -19.71
C ARG A 49 -58.51 3.57 -20.13
N GLU A 50 -59.20 2.47 -20.43
CA GLU A 50 -58.56 1.28 -21.00
C GLU A 50 -57.95 1.56 -22.38
N GLU A 51 -58.62 2.35 -23.22
CA GLU A 51 -58.09 2.69 -24.54
C GLU A 51 -56.87 3.61 -24.47
N GLU A 52 -56.85 4.56 -23.51
CA GLU A 52 -55.73 5.48 -23.29
C GLU A 52 -54.49 4.74 -22.74
N THR A 53 -54.68 3.81 -21.79
CA THR A 53 -53.61 2.98 -21.25
C THR A 53 -53.02 2.01 -22.28
N LEU A 54 -53.85 1.45 -23.18
CA LEU A 54 -53.37 0.64 -24.31
C LEU A 54 -52.52 1.45 -25.30
N ARG A 55 -52.90 2.71 -25.58
CA ARG A 55 -52.13 3.61 -26.46
C ARG A 55 -50.79 4.00 -25.83
N GLU A 56 -50.75 4.25 -24.53
CA GLU A 56 -49.48 4.50 -23.81
C GLU A 56 -48.56 3.28 -23.85
N ASP A 57 -49.06 2.07 -23.60
CA ASP A 57 -48.27 0.82 -23.65
C ASP A 57 -47.72 0.56 -25.07
N GLU A 58 -48.49 0.86 -26.11
CA GLU A 58 -48.05 0.74 -27.50
C GLU A 58 -46.98 1.79 -27.86
N SER A 59 -47.07 3.01 -27.33
CA SER A 59 -46.04 4.04 -27.50
C SER A 59 -44.72 3.67 -26.83
N LEU A 60 -44.79 3.09 -25.62
CA LEU A 60 -43.63 2.64 -24.85
C LEU A 60 -42.93 1.45 -25.53
N ARG A 61 -43.69 0.51 -26.09
CA ARG A 61 -43.15 -0.62 -26.87
C ARG A 61 -42.45 -0.21 -28.16
N GLN A 62 -42.80 0.94 -28.74
CA GLN A 62 -42.12 1.48 -29.93
C GLN A 62 -40.85 2.27 -29.56
N GLU A 63 -40.81 2.92 -28.39
CA GLU A 63 -39.63 3.64 -27.92
C GLU A 63 -38.49 2.74 -27.40
N GLU A 64 -38.81 1.61 -26.75
CA GLU A 64 -37.81 0.66 -26.24
C GLU A 64 -36.81 0.17 -27.31
N PRO A 65 -37.24 -0.34 -28.49
CA PRO A 65 -36.31 -0.82 -29.51
C PRO A 65 -35.47 0.30 -30.13
N LEU A 66 -36.02 1.52 -30.25
CA LEU A 66 -35.28 2.70 -30.73
C LEU A 66 -34.18 3.14 -29.77
N LYS A 67 -34.44 3.09 -28.45
CA LYS A 67 -33.42 3.37 -27.42
C LYS A 67 -32.36 2.27 -27.37
N GLU A 68 -32.76 1.01 -27.55
CA GLU A 68 -31.83 -0.11 -27.56
C GLU A 68 -30.92 -0.10 -28.79
N GLU A 69 -31.43 0.28 -29.96
CA GLU A 69 -30.65 0.42 -31.20
C GLU A 69 -29.69 1.61 -31.13
N GLN A 70 -30.12 2.76 -30.60
CA GLN A 70 -29.24 3.91 -30.35
C GLN A 70 -28.16 3.60 -29.30
N LEU A 71 -28.52 2.88 -28.24
CA LEU A 71 -27.56 2.43 -27.22
C LEU A 71 -26.58 1.41 -27.82
N ASN A 72 -27.04 0.51 -28.70
CA ASN A 72 -26.19 -0.46 -29.38
C ASN A 72 -25.25 0.20 -30.39
N GLU A 73 -25.68 1.24 -31.11
CA GLU A 73 -24.80 2.05 -31.97
C GLU A 73 -23.79 2.86 -31.16
N GLU A 74 -24.19 3.46 -30.03
CA GLU A 74 -23.29 4.20 -29.13
C GLU A 74 -22.26 3.27 -28.47
N VAL A 75 -22.68 2.07 -28.07
CA VAL A 75 -21.82 0.98 -27.54
C VAL A 75 -20.91 0.38 -28.62
N ALA A 76 -21.39 0.24 -29.85
CA ALA A 76 -20.58 -0.21 -30.99
C ALA A 76 -19.52 0.84 -31.37
N SER A 77 -19.88 2.13 -31.34
CA SER A 77 -18.95 3.24 -31.60
C SER A 77 -17.86 3.39 -30.52
N THR A 78 -18.13 2.94 -29.29
CA THR A 78 -17.16 2.94 -28.19
C THR A 78 -16.25 1.70 -28.14
N GLN A 79 -16.51 0.66 -28.93
CA GLN A 79 -15.79 -0.61 -28.84
C GLN A 79 -14.73 -0.88 -29.92
N GLU A 80 -14.65 -0.10 -31.01
CA GLU A 80 -13.52 -0.21 -31.95
C GLU A 80 -12.34 0.67 -31.55
N ILE A 81 -11.58 0.24 -30.53
CA ILE A 81 -10.22 0.77 -30.32
C ILE A 81 -9.40 0.35 -31.53
N THR A 82 -9.07 1.32 -32.40
CA THR A 82 -8.32 1.05 -33.62
C THR A 82 -6.95 0.45 -33.31
N LEU A 83 -6.37 -0.30 -34.26
CA LEU A 83 -5.01 -0.82 -34.12
C LEU A 83 -3.99 0.32 -33.87
N GLU A 84 -4.26 1.51 -34.38
CA GLU A 84 -3.46 2.72 -34.15
C GLU A 84 -3.58 3.20 -32.71
N ASP A 85 -4.78 3.23 -32.13
CA ASP A 85 -5.01 3.58 -30.73
C ASP A 85 -4.33 2.60 -29.77
N GLN A 86 -4.39 1.29 -30.08
CA GLN A 86 -3.67 0.27 -29.29
C GLN A 86 -2.14 0.48 -29.36
N ARG A 87 -1.61 0.82 -30.54
CA ARG A 87 -0.18 1.14 -30.72
C ARG A 87 0.20 2.42 -29.97
N ALA A 88 -0.61 3.45 -30.03
CA ALA A 88 -0.40 4.73 -29.34
C ALA A 88 -0.42 4.53 -27.81
N LEU A 89 -1.40 3.80 -27.28
CA LEU A 89 -1.50 3.46 -25.86
C LEU A 89 -0.29 2.66 -25.39
N ARG A 90 0.14 1.65 -26.16
CA ARG A 90 1.32 0.86 -25.81
C ARG A 90 2.61 1.70 -25.83
N LYS A 91 2.72 2.66 -26.75
CA LYS A 91 3.83 3.63 -26.81
C LYS A 91 3.82 4.56 -25.60
N LEU A 92 2.66 5.09 -25.22
CA LEU A 92 2.50 5.93 -24.02
C LEU A 92 2.89 5.17 -22.76
N MET A 93 2.37 3.96 -22.57
CA MET A 93 2.70 3.11 -21.43
C MET A 93 4.20 2.83 -21.33
N LYS A 94 4.83 2.48 -22.46
CA LYS A 94 6.29 2.27 -22.56
C LYS A 94 7.05 3.53 -22.15
N ASN A 95 6.64 4.69 -22.64
CA ASN A 95 7.28 5.95 -22.32
C ASN A 95 7.15 6.28 -20.82
N ASN A 96 5.97 6.06 -20.22
CA ASN A 96 5.73 6.32 -18.81
C ASN A 96 6.64 5.46 -17.91
N ILE A 97 6.65 4.13 -18.11
CA ILE A 97 7.48 3.24 -17.30
C ILE A 97 8.99 3.48 -17.50
N GLU A 98 9.44 3.75 -18.73
CA GLU A 98 10.83 4.12 -19.00
C GLU A 98 11.21 5.44 -18.32
N TRP A 99 10.29 6.41 -18.29
CA TRP A 99 10.51 7.69 -17.67
C TRP A 99 10.61 7.58 -16.16
N ASP A 100 9.66 6.90 -15.51
CA ASP A 100 9.64 6.70 -14.05
C ASP A 100 10.91 5.97 -13.57
N ILE A 101 11.28 4.87 -14.24
CA ILE A 101 12.48 4.10 -13.87
C ILE A 101 13.77 4.91 -14.09
N LYS A 102 13.85 5.75 -15.13
CA LYS A 102 15.00 6.65 -15.33
C LYS A 102 15.07 7.76 -14.26
N LYS A 103 13.93 8.21 -13.74
CA LYS A 103 13.88 9.20 -12.66
C LYS A 103 14.31 8.57 -11.33
N ILE A 104 13.82 7.38 -11.03
CA ILE A 104 14.26 6.57 -9.89
C ILE A 104 15.77 6.30 -9.96
N GLY A 105 16.28 5.81 -11.10
CA GLY A 105 17.71 5.54 -11.27
C GLY A 105 18.59 6.77 -11.08
N ARG A 106 18.16 7.95 -11.57
CA ARG A 106 18.86 9.22 -11.32
C ARG A 106 18.83 9.60 -9.83
N ALA A 107 17.70 9.42 -9.15
CA ALA A 107 17.60 9.71 -7.72
C ALA A 107 18.54 8.84 -6.89
N MET A 108 18.62 7.54 -7.21
CA MET A 108 19.56 6.62 -6.56
C MET A 108 21.02 6.98 -6.83
N LEU A 109 21.37 7.34 -8.07
CA LEU A 109 22.74 7.79 -8.38
C LEU A 109 23.07 9.12 -7.69
N SER A 110 22.13 10.06 -7.65
CA SER A 110 22.30 11.31 -6.92
C SER A 110 22.41 11.10 -5.42
N ASN A 111 21.67 10.15 -4.83
CA ASN A 111 21.82 9.76 -3.42
C ASN A 111 23.24 9.32 -3.12
N LEU A 112 23.79 8.37 -3.90
CA LEU A 112 25.17 7.94 -3.75
C LEU A 112 26.17 9.08 -3.93
N ALA A 113 26.02 9.89 -5.00
CA ALA A 113 26.93 11.00 -5.27
C ALA A 113 26.93 12.04 -4.16
N ILE A 114 25.74 12.39 -3.63
CA ILE A 114 25.61 13.30 -2.50
C ILE A 114 26.22 12.68 -1.24
N SER A 115 25.98 11.39 -0.96
CA SER A 115 26.59 10.73 0.19
C SER A 115 28.11 10.84 0.18
N VAL A 116 28.74 10.57 -0.97
CA VAL A 116 30.20 10.66 -1.11
C VAL A 116 30.66 12.13 -0.99
N VAL A 117 30.12 13.03 -1.81
CA VAL A 117 30.57 14.43 -1.86
C VAL A 117 30.35 15.12 -0.51
N PHE A 118 29.19 14.90 0.12
CA PHE A 118 28.86 15.52 1.39
C PHE A 118 29.81 15.06 2.49
N VAL A 119 30.08 13.75 2.60
CA VAL A 119 31.02 13.21 3.60
C VAL A 119 32.41 13.80 3.44
N TRP A 120 32.94 13.90 2.21
CA TRP A 120 34.27 14.45 1.99
C TRP A 120 34.33 15.95 2.26
N VAL A 121 33.34 16.71 1.81
CA VAL A 121 33.27 18.16 2.05
C VAL A 121 33.12 18.47 3.53
N SER A 122 32.24 17.76 4.24
CA SER A 122 32.04 17.97 5.67
C SER A 122 33.26 17.56 6.47
N MET A 123 33.92 16.43 6.14
CA MET A 123 35.18 16.02 6.77
C MET A 123 36.29 17.05 6.56
N PHE A 124 36.39 17.62 5.35
CA PHE A 124 37.33 18.70 5.07
C PHE A 124 37.07 19.95 5.92
N ILE A 125 35.81 20.40 6.01
CA ILE A 125 35.42 21.55 6.85
C ILE A 125 35.72 21.28 8.33
N ILE A 126 35.36 20.09 8.81
CA ILE A 126 35.62 19.67 10.19
C ILE A 126 37.13 19.69 10.46
N GLY A 127 37.95 19.21 9.51
CA GLY A 127 39.41 19.26 9.60
C GLY A 127 39.97 20.67 9.73
N ILE A 128 39.40 21.64 8.99
CA ILE A 128 39.77 23.06 9.12
C ILE A 128 39.38 23.62 10.50
N VAL A 129 38.18 23.30 10.98
CA VAL A 129 37.63 23.88 12.23
C VAL A 129 38.28 23.29 13.48
N PHE A 130 38.49 21.98 13.51
CA PHE A 130 38.91 21.25 14.71
C PHE A 130 40.37 20.77 14.67
N GLY A 131 41.04 20.84 13.51
CA GLY A 131 42.38 20.30 13.27
C GLY A 131 42.34 18.81 12.88
N THR A 132 43.13 18.45 11.87
CA THR A 132 43.22 17.07 11.34
C THR A 132 43.70 16.06 12.37
N ASP A 133 44.58 16.49 13.27
CA ASP A 133 45.27 15.62 14.23
C ASP A 133 44.31 15.08 15.30
N LYS A 134 43.22 15.82 15.59
CA LYS A 134 42.14 15.40 16.50
C LYS A 134 41.12 14.48 15.84
N LEU A 135 41.09 14.41 14.50
CA LEU A 135 40.23 13.50 13.74
C LEU A 135 40.90 12.15 13.51
N LEU A 136 42.24 12.14 13.40
CA LEU A 136 43.05 10.97 13.10
C LEU A 136 43.64 10.28 14.33
N SER A 137 43.45 10.82 15.55
CA SER A 137 44.00 10.20 16.75
C SER A 137 43.34 8.84 17.02
N GLU A 138 44.13 7.77 16.95
CA GLU A 138 43.73 6.35 17.07
C GLU A 138 43.01 5.98 18.38
N GLN A 139 43.01 6.86 19.40
CA GLN A 139 42.14 6.68 20.56
C GLN A 139 40.73 7.13 20.20
N GLY A 140 39.96 6.21 19.60
CA GLY A 140 38.57 6.34 19.18
C GLY A 140 37.55 6.60 20.30
N TYR A 141 37.89 7.44 21.27
CA TYR A 141 37.02 7.88 22.35
C TYR A 141 37.26 9.37 22.60
N GLY A 142 36.36 10.20 22.07
CA GLY A 142 36.42 11.67 22.18
C GLY A 142 35.55 12.37 21.14
N ASN A 143 35.73 13.69 20.98
CA ASN A 143 34.93 14.53 20.08
C ASN A 143 34.87 14.01 18.62
N GLY A 144 35.88 13.27 18.14
CA GLY A 144 35.96 12.74 16.77
C GLY A 144 34.85 11.74 16.40
N GLY A 145 34.57 10.75 17.26
CA GLY A 145 33.50 9.77 17.02
C GLY A 145 32.11 10.42 17.01
N ILE A 146 31.87 11.35 17.94
CA ILE A 146 30.67 12.19 17.97
C ILE A 146 30.52 12.99 16.66
N ILE A 147 31.60 13.61 16.19
CA ILE A 147 31.60 14.38 14.94
C ILE A 147 31.31 13.47 13.73
N MET A 148 31.89 12.27 13.67
CA MET A 148 31.61 11.31 12.59
C MET A 148 30.16 10.82 12.61
N ALA A 149 29.60 10.56 13.81
CA ALA A 149 28.20 10.18 13.97
C ALA A 149 27.25 11.28 13.48
N PHE A 150 27.49 12.54 13.89
CA PHE A 150 26.73 13.70 13.40
C PHE A 150 26.89 13.91 11.90
N ASN A 151 28.09 13.72 11.36
CA ASN A 151 28.32 13.85 9.92
C ASN A 151 27.54 12.78 9.14
N THR A 152 27.55 11.54 9.61
CA THR A 152 26.81 10.44 9.01
C THR A 152 25.31 10.72 9.05
N LEU A 153 24.79 11.17 10.20
CA LEU A 153 23.40 11.58 10.36
C LEU A 153 22.98 12.62 9.32
N LEU A 154 23.78 13.69 9.19
CA LEU A 154 23.48 14.79 8.28
C LEU A 154 23.58 14.34 6.82
N THR A 155 24.58 13.51 6.49
CA THR A 155 24.73 12.89 5.18
C THR A 155 23.49 12.08 4.83
N MET A 156 23.03 11.19 5.73
CA MET A 156 21.83 10.38 5.50
C MET A 156 20.59 11.25 5.28
N LEU A 157 20.39 12.27 6.12
CA LEU A 157 19.26 13.19 5.96
C LEU A 157 19.28 13.87 4.58
N VAL A 158 20.42 14.44 4.18
CA VAL A 158 20.53 15.18 2.92
C VAL A 158 20.44 14.24 1.71
N ALA A 159 21.20 13.15 1.73
CA ALA A 159 21.29 12.22 0.61
C ALA A 159 20.01 11.40 0.41
N ASN A 160 19.34 10.94 1.48
CA ASN A 160 18.14 10.12 1.38
C ASN A 160 16.87 10.96 1.13
N THR A 161 16.86 12.26 1.46
CA THR A 161 15.66 13.08 1.27
C THR A 161 15.68 13.89 -0.03
N LEU A 162 16.74 14.66 -0.33
CA LEU A 162 16.71 15.65 -1.43
C LEU A 162 16.48 15.01 -2.82
N PRO A 163 17.23 13.97 -3.23
CA PRO A 163 17.02 13.32 -4.52
C PRO A 163 15.64 12.71 -4.65
N PHE A 164 15.12 12.11 -3.57
CA PHE A 164 13.86 11.39 -3.59
C PHE A 164 12.65 12.31 -3.46
N MET A 165 12.76 13.44 -2.76
CA MET A 165 11.75 14.51 -2.84
C MET A 165 11.65 15.07 -4.27
N ARG A 166 12.78 15.27 -4.95
CA ARG A 166 12.80 15.71 -6.35
C ARG A 166 12.22 14.63 -7.28
N CYS A 167 12.57 13.37 -7.05
CA CYS A 167 12.02 12.23 -7.78
C CYS A 167 10.52 12.09 -7.58
N ALA A 168 10.02 12.18 -6.35
CA ALA A 168 8.61 12.07 -6.01
C ALA A 168 7.75 13.11 -6.76
N LYS A 169 8.23 14.36 -6.84
CA LYS A 169 7.59 15.41 -7.65
C LYS A 169 7.57 15.06 -9.14
N GLN A 170 8.66 14.48 -9.64
CA GLN A 170 8.77 14.09 -11.04
C GLN A 170 7.78 12.95 -11.34
N ILE A 171 7.82 11.83 -10.63
CA ILE A 171 6.94 10.66 -10.86
C ILE A 171 5.53 10.81 -10.26
N GLN A 172 5.17 12.03 -9.88
CA GLN A 172 3.83 12.41 -9.38
C GLN A 172 3.37 11.55 -8.18
N VAL A 173 4.29 11.21 -7.27
CA VAL A 173 3.94 10.54 -6.01
C VAL A 173 3.43 11.58 -5.01
N ASN A 174 2.20 11.38 -4.52
CA ASN A 174 1.61 12.24 -3.50
C ASN A 174 2.26 11.98 -2.13
N SER A 175 3.29 12.77 -1.81
CA SER A 175 4.05 12.61 -0.57
C SER A 175 3.22 12.80 0.70
N LYS A 176 2.17 13.63 0.68
CA LYS A 176 1.31 13.86 1.85
C LYS A 176 0.45 12.65 2.17
N ALA A 177 -0.07 11.98 1.14
CA ALA A 177 -0.88 10.77 1.29
C ALA A 177 -0.09 9.60 1.91
N LEU A 178 1.24 9.57 1.75
CA LEU A 178 2.09 8.50 2.29
C LEU A 178 2.03 8.37 3.82
N PHE A 179 1.81 9.48 4.52
CA PHE A 179 1.81 9.55 5.99
C PHE A 179 0.39 9.50 6.58
N LYS A 180 -0.58 8.96 5.82
CA LYS A 180 -1.93 8.72 6.31
C LYS A 180 -1.84 7.88 7.60
N LYS A 181 -2.42 8.40 8.69
CA LYS A 181 -2.52 7.65 9.95
C LYS A 181 -3.44 6.45 9.72
N VAL A 182 -2.88 5.26 9.93
CA VAL A 182 -3.61 3.99 9.84
C VAL A 182 -3.27 3.19 11.08
N THR A 183 -4.28 2.58 11.68
CA THR A 183 -4.12 1.72 12.85
C THR A 183 -3.96 0.28 12.41
N MET A 184 -2.96 -0.40 12.99
CA MET A 184 -2.88 -1.86 12.98
C MET A 184 -3.34 -2.37 14.34
N THR A 185 -4.00 -3.53 14.37
CA THR A 185 -4.29 -4.18 15.65
C THR A 185 -2.98 -4.60 16.32
N LYS A 186 -2.99 -4.72 17.66
CA LYS A 186 -1.82 -5.20 18.41
C LYS A 186 -1.33 -6.57 17.88
N GLN A 187 -2.27 -7.43 17.50
CA GLN A 187 -1.96 -8.75 16.94
C GLN A 187 -1.34 -8.64 15.55
N GLU A 188 -1.86 -7.80 14.66
CA GLU A 188 -1.26 -7.57 13.33
C GLU A 188 0.17 -7.02 13.46
N MET A 189 0.39 -6.08 14.37
CA MET A 189 1.70 -5.48 14.61
C MET A 189 2.70 -6.52 15.16
N LEU A 190 2.29 -7.28 16.19
CA LEU A 190 3.12 -8.33 16.78
C LEU A 190 3.46 -9.43 15.77
N THR A 191 2.46 -9.93 15.03
CA THR A 191 2.69 -10.97 14.01
C THR A 191 3.57 -10.47 12.87
N SER A 192 3.42 -9.21 12.46
CA SER A 192 4.30 -8.60 11.44
C SER A 192 5.72 -8.44 11.96
N PHE A 193 5.90 -8.03 13.22
CA PHE A 193 7.22 -7.91 13.84
C PHE A 193 7.92 -9.26 13.96
N LEU A 194 7.22 -10.30 14.45
CA LEU A 194 7.75 -11.66 14.51
C LEU A 194 8.08 -12.23 13.11
N ALA A 195 7.27 -11.88 12.10
CA ALA A 195 7.59 -12.24 10.71
C ALA A 195 8.85 -11.53 10.19
N VAL A 196 9.06 -10.25 10.53
CA VAL A 196 10.31 -9.53 10.21
C VAL A 196 11.51 -10.22 10.86
N LEU A 197 11.44 -10.53 12.15
CA LEU A 197 12.51 -11.24 12.85
C LEU A 197 12.78 -12.62 12.25
N GLY A 198 11.73 -13.35 11.89
CA GLY A 198 11.86 -14.64 11.23
C GLY A 198 12.45 -14.55 9.83
N LEU A 199 12.09 -13.53 9.04
CA LEU A 199 12.68 -13.28 7.72
C LEU A 199 14.16 -12.91 7.81
N ASN A 200 14.56 -12.14 8.83
CA ASN A 200 15.97 -11.89 9.12
C ASN A 200 16.71 -13.18 9.47
N ALA A 201 16.11 -14.01 10.33
CA ALA A 201 16.70 -15.30 10.70
C ALA A 201 16.90 -16.19 9.46
N ILE A 202 15.88 -16.33 8.61
CA ILE A 202 15.95 -17.08 7.34
C ILE A 202 17.03 -16.51 6.41
N GLY A 203 17.12 -15.19 6.29
CA GLY A 203 18.14 -14.53 5.46
C GLY A 203 19.56 -14.82 5.93
N THR A 204 19.79 -14.75 7.24
CA THR A 204 21.06 -15.17 7.85
C THR A 204 21.35 -16.65 7.59
N THR A 205 20.33 -17.52 7.55
CA THR A 205 20.54 -18.96 7.26
C THR A 205 21.01 -19.16 5.84
N ILE A 206 20.40 -18.45 4.90
CA ILE A 206 20.81 -18.48 3.50
C ILE A 206 22.26 -17.98 3.38
N TYR A 207 22.61 -16.89 4.07
CA TYR A 207 23.99 -16.40 4.09
C TYR A 207 24.98 -17.45 4.61
N LEU A 208 24.69 -18.10 5.75
CA LEU A 208 25.60 -19.11 6.33
C LEU A 208 25.77 -20.32 5.42
N VAL A 209 24.70 -20.75 4.74
CA VAL A 209 24.79 -21.82 3.74
C VAL A 209 25.64 -21.41 2.54
N LEU A 210 25.54 -20.16 2.08
CA LEU A 210 26.36 -19.63 1.00
C LEU A 210 27.84 -19.54 1.38
N ASP A 211 28.14 -19.03 2.57
CA ASP A 211 29.51 -18.94 3.11
C ASP A 211 30.13 -20.33 3.27
N TRP A 212 29.39 -21.28 3.84
CA TRP A 212 29.82 -22.68 3.93
C TRP A 212 30.11 -23.29 2.54
N GLY A 213 29.27 -23.00 1.55
CA GLY A 213 29.49 -23.43 0.17
C GLY A 213 30.76 -22.81 -0.46
N LEU A 214 31.06 -21.55 -0.16
CA LEU A 214 32.28 -20.87 -0.62
C LEU A 214 33.56 -21.44 0.02
N GLY A 215 33.45 -22.01 1.23
CA GLY A 215 34.55 -22.67 1.92
C GLY A 215 35.20 -23.79 1.09
N TYR A 216 34.43 -24.50 0.25
CA TYR A 216 34.96 -25.51 -0.68
C TYR A 216 35.91 -24.93 -1.74
N PHE A 217 35.88 -23.61 -1.96
CA PHE A 217 36.75 -22.90 -2.89
C PHE A 217 37.82 -22.06 -2.18
N ASN A 218 38.06 -22.31 -0.88
CA ASN A 218 38.93 -21.49 -0.03
C ASN A 218 38.54 -20.01 -0.03
N ARG A 219 37.23 -19.73 -0.02
CA ARG A 219 36.65 -18.39 0.05
C ARG A 219 35.66 -18.29 1.21
N SER A 220 35.50 -17.10 1.76
CA SER A 220 34.50 -16.76 2.77
C SER A 220 33.94 -15.36 2.52
N LEU A 221 32.73 -15.12 3.00
CA LEU A 221 32.08 -13.82 3.01
C LEU A 221 32.45 -13.09 4.29
N LYS A 222 33.14 -11.95 4.18
CA LYS A 222 33.34 -11.07 5.33
C LYS A 222 32.00 -10.66 5.93
N ILE A 223 31.88 -10.87 7.24
CA ILE A 223 30.92 -10.15 8.06
C ILE A 223 31.61 -8.84 8.41
N ASP A 224 31.21 -7.74 7.78
CA ASP A 224 31.60 -6.43 8.30
C ASP A 224 31.10 -6.35 9.73
N GLU A 225 31.98 -6.01 10.68
CA GLU A 225 31.63 -5.93 12.09
C GLU A 225 30.35 -5.10 12.22
N ILE A 226 29.30 -5.74 12.74
CA ILE A 226 28.11 -5.04 13.25
C ILE A 226 28.67 -3.98 14.17
N PHE A 227 28.33 -2.70 14.00
CA PHE A 227 28.76 -1.62 14.91
C PHE A 227 28.60 -2.11 16.36
N ILE A 228 29.69 -2.56 16.98
CA ILE A 228 29.61 -3.13 18.31
C ILE A 228 29.60 -1.92 19.23
N PHE A 229 28.45 -1.71 19.87
CA PHE A 229 28.29 -0.68 20.88
C PHE A 229 29.02 -1.12 22.15
N ASP A 230 30.35 -1.11 22.10
CA ASP A 230 31.20 -1.61 23.18
C ASP A 230 31.08 -0.78 24.46
N ARG A 231 30.59 0.47 24.37
CA ARG A 231 30.37 1.36 25.52
C ARG A 231 29.12 2.22 25.36
N LEU A 232 28.37 2.43 26.45
CA LEU A 232 27.24 3.37 26.53
C LEU A 232 27.75 4.82 26.68
N GLY A 233 28.31 5.38 25.61
CA GLY A 233 28.71 6.79 25.51
C GLY A 233 27.70 7.67 24.75
N ILE A 234 27.92 8.99 24.75
CA ILE A 234 27.12 9.94 23.94
C ILE A 234 27.14 9.57 22.45
N GLU A 235 28.29 9.12 21.95
CA GLU A 235 28.45 8.62 20.58
C GLU A 235 27.50 7.46 20.26
N THR A 236 27.42 6.47 21.14
CA THR A 236 26.49 5.33 21.03
C THR A 236 25.04 5.77 21.00
N ILE A 237 24.67 6.78 21.79
CA ILE A 237 23.32 7.35 21.77
C ILE A 237 23.03 8.00 20.40
N ILE A 238 23.98 8.78 19.87
CA ILE A 238 23.82 9.44 18.57
C ILE A 238 23.70 8.40 17.45
N TRP A 239 24.60 7.40 17.41
CA TRP A 239 24.54 6.31 16.43
C TRP A 239 23.26 5.49 16.57
N GLY A 240 22.83 5.21 17.81
CA GLY A 240 21.55 4.56 18.08
C GLY A 240 20.38 5.33 17.50
N ILE A 241 20.31 6.65 17.70
CA ILE A 241 19.27 7.51 17.08
C ILE A 241 19.36 7.45 15.55
N CYS A 242 20.56 7.47 14.98
CA CYS A 242 20.75 7.37 13.53
C CYS A 242 20.18 6.07 12.98
N VAL A 243 20.61 4.93 13.54
CA VAL A 243 20.27 3.59 13.04
C VAL A 243 18.83 3.19 13.37
N ILE A 244 18.31 3.57 14.55
CA ILE A 244 16.99 3.12 15.01
C ILE A 244 15.87 4.05 14.50
N ILE A 245 16.15 5.34 14.30
CA ILE A 245 15.12 6.32 13.98
C ILE A 245 15.31 6.91 12.60
N VAL A 246 16.44 7.56 12.37
CA VAL A 246 16.61 8.42 11.18
C VAL A 246 16.77 7.60 9.90
N ALA A 247 17.57 6.53 9.95
CA ALA A 247 17.75 5.60 8.84
C ALA A 247 16.40 4.97 8.43
N PRO A 248 15.63 4.29 9.31
CA PRO A 248 14.30 3.78 8.97
C PRO A 248 13.34 4.81 8.38
N ILE A 249 13.25 6.02 8.96
CA ILE A 249 12.35 7.06 8.44
C ILE A 249 12.72 7.46 7.00
N THR A 250 14.01 7.72 6.76
CA THR A 250 14.48 8.20 5.45
C THR A 250 14.50 7.09 4.41
N GLU A 251 14.86 5.86 4.78
CA GLU A 251 14.88 4.70 3.91
C GLU A 251 13.47 4.25 3.53
N GLU A 252 12.52 4.23 4.48
CA GLU A 252 11.12 3.92 4.16
C GLU A 252 10.49 5.02 3.29
N TYR A 253 10.81 6.29 3.51
CA TYR A 253 10.40 7.34 2.58
C TYR A 253 10.93 7.11 1.16
N MET A 254 12.22 6.76 1.03
CA MET A 254 12.87 6.47 -0.23
C MET A 254 12.25 5.26 -0.94
N PHE A 255 12.25 4.09 -0.28
CA PHE A 255 11.86 2.83 -0.89
C PHE A 255 10.34 2.63 -0.94
N ARG A 256 9.62 2.88 0.16
CA ARG A 256 8.17 2.61 0.25
C ARG A 256 7.38 3.84 -0.16
N GLY A 257 7.86 5.02 0.21
CA GLY A 257 7.25 6.28 -0.19
C GLY A 257 7.37 6.51 -1.69
N VAL A 258 8.60 6.62 -2.22
CA VAL A 258 8.83 7.06 -3.60
C VAL A 258 8.89 5.89 -4.58
N LEU A 259 9.80 4.94 -4.38
CA LEU A 259 10.07 3.88 -5.35
C LEU A 259 8.86 2.93 -5.50
N LEU A 260 8.34 2.41 -4.40
CA LEU A 260 7.24 1.46 -4.41
C LEU A 260 5.96 2.08 -4.99
N ASN A 261 5.58 3.28 -4.55
CA ASN A 261 4.39 3.96 -5.11
C ASN A 261 4.59 4.43 -6.55
N GLY A 262 5.81 4.76 -6.95
CA GLY A 262 6.16 4.99 -8.35
C GLY A 262 5.90 3.76 -9.21
N LEU A 263 6.41 2.61 -8.77
CA LEU A 263 6.41 1.37 -9.57
C LEU A 263 5.11 0.55 -9.46
N ARG A 264 4.32 0.66 -8.38
CA ARG A 264 3.13 -0.18 -8.18
C ARG A 264 2.06 -0.02 -9.25
N ARG A 265 1.99 1.16 -9.90
CA ARG A 265 1.11 1.42 -11.05
C ARG A 265 1.44 0.57 -12.29
N TYR A 266 2.62 -0.03 -12.30
CA TYR A 266 3.08 -0.96 -13.33
C TYR A 266 3.02 -2.42 -12.87
N GLY A 267 2.40 -2.72 -11.72
CA GLY A 267 2.27 -4.04 -11.11
C GLY A 267 2.85 -4.09 -9.70
N GLU A 268 2.02 -4.46 -8.73
CA GLU A 268 2.42 -4.48 -7.31
C GLU A 268 3.51 -5.52 -7.02
N ARG A 269 3.40 -6.74 -7.58
CA ARG A 269 4.45 -7.77 -7.41
C ARG A 269 5.80 -7.31 -7.95
N PHE A 270 5.79 -6.68 -9.13
CA PHE A 270 6.99 -6.12 -9.73
C PHE A 270 7.61 -5.05 -8.83
N ALA A 271 6.80 -4.12 -8.34
CA ALA A 271 7.25 -3.07 -7.46
C ALA A 271 7.85 -3.63 -6.16
N ILE A 272 7.15 -4.55 -5.48
CA ILE A 272 7.63 -5.19 -4.25
C ILE A 272 9.00 -5.85 -4.46
N ILE A 273 9.15 -6.66 -5.51
CA ILE A 273 10.39 -7.40 -5.76
C ILE A 273 11.53 -6.42 -6.07
N VAL A 274 11.33 -5.50 -7.01
CA VAL A 274 12.40 -4.58 -7.45
C VAL A 274 12.84 -3.67 -6.31
N THR A 275 11.92 -3.07 -5.57
CA THR A 275 12.31 -2.15 -4.50
C THR A 275 12.95 -2.86 -3.32
N SER A 276 12.53 -4.08 -3.01
CA SER A 276 13.12 -4.87 -1.90
C SER A 276 14.52 -5.35 -2.24
N VAL A 277 14.75 -5.82 -3.48
CA VAL A 277 16.09 -6.22 -3.95
C VAL A 277 17.02 -5.01 -4.00
N LEU A 278 16.56 -3.87 -4.53
CA LEU A 278 17.36 -2.64 -4.51
C LEU A 278 17.69 -2.21 -3.08
N PHE A 279 16.76 -2.39 -2.13
CA PHE A 279 17.02 -2.07 -0.73
C PHE A 279 18.07 -2.98 -0.09
N GLY A 280 18.04 -4.29 -0.36
CA GLY A 280 19.13 -5.18 0.09
C GLY A 280 20.47 -4.85 -0.56
N LEU A 281 20.49 -4.55 -1.86
CA LEU A 281 21.73 -4.24 -2.58
C LEU A 281 22.46 -3.03 -2.01
N ILE A 282 21.74 -1.98 -1.61
CA ILE A 282 22.40 -0.76 -1.09
C ILE A 282 23.13 -0.96 0.25
N HIS A 283 22.93 -2.09 0.94
CA HIS A 283 23.67 -2.41 2.16
C HIS A 283 25.12 -2.86 1.88
N GLY A 284 25.45 -3.18 0.63
CA GLY A 284 26.84 -3.42 0.20
C GLY A 284 27.47 -4.74 0.68
N ASN A 285 26.75 -5.57 1.42
CA ASN A 285 27.20 -6.90 1.85
C ASN A 285 26.07 -7.95 1.74
N LEU A 286 26.43 -9.23 1.56
CA LEU A 286 25.43 -10.30 1.42
C LEU A 286 24.72 -10.65 2.74
N TYR A 287 25.41 -10.53 3.88
CA TYR A 287 24.86 -10.85 5.19
C TYR A 287 23.58 -10.06 5.48
N GLN A 288 23.69 -8.73 5.40
CA GLN A 288 22.54 -7.84 5.56
C GLN A 288 21.66 -7.83 4.31
N GLY A 289 22.25 -7.85 3.10
CA GLY A 289 21.51 -7.68 1.86
C GLY A 289 20.41 -8.72 1.63
N ILE A 290 20.66 -10.00 1.96
CA ILE A 290 19.68 -11.08 1.84
C ILE A 290 18.56 -10.89 2.87
N SER A 291 18.90 -10.75 4.14
CA SER A 291 17.94 -10.56 5.24
C SER A 291 17.08 -9.32 5.04
N VAL A 292 17.70 -8.20 4.67
CA VAL A 292 17.02 -6.94 4.35
C VAL A 292 16.06 -7.13 3.19
N THR A 293 16.50 -7.76 2.09
CA THR A 293 15.64 -8.00 0.93
C THR A 293 14.37 -8.78 1.33
N LEU A 294 14.51 -9.80 2.17
CA LEU A 294 13.38 -10.63 2.61
C LEU A 294 12.38 -9.86 3.47
N PHE A 295 12.81 -9.21 4.56
CA PHE A 295 11.86 -8.43 5.37
C PHE A 295 11.35 -7.20 4.62
N ALA A 296 12.14 -6.66 3.69
CA ALA A 296 11.75 -5.54 2.87
C ALA A 296 10.53 -5.84 1.98
N MET A 297 10.41 -7.08 1.48
CA MET A 297 9.23 -7.53 0.73
C MET A 297 7.98 -7.50 1.59
N LEU A 298 8.08 -7.91 2.86
CA LEU A 298 6.98 -7.85 3.81
C LEU A 298 6.56 -6.41 4.10
N LEU A 299 7.52 -5.50 4.33
CA LEU A 299 7.20 -4.09 4.56
C LEU A 299 6.55 -3.44 3.32
N ALA A 300 7.05 -3.75 2.12
CA ALA A 300 6.45 -3.27 0.88
C ALA A 300 5.01 -3.78 0.71
N TYR A 301 4.75 -5.04 1.03
CA TYR A 301 3.40 -5.59 1.07
C TYR A 301 2.49 -4.83 2.06
N ILE A 302 2.96 -4.62 3.30
CA ILE A 302 2.20 -3.89 4.33
C ILE A 302 1.90 -2.46 3.89
N THR A 303 2.87 -1.76 3.29
CA THR A 303 2.66 -0.40 2.77
C THR A 303 1.58 -0.35 1.70
N ILE A 304 1.55 -1.32 0.78
CA ILE A 304 0.51 -1.39 -0.25
C ILE A 304 -0.86 -1.62 0.37
N LYS A 305 -0.97 -2.55 1.33
CA LYS A 305 -2.26 -2.88 1.96
C LYS A 305 -2.80 -1.82 2.90
N LYS A 306 -1.91 -1.14 3.62
CA LYS A 306 -2.30 -0.08 4.56
C LYS A 306 -2.32 1.30 3.91
N GLU A 307 -1.87 1.43 2.67
CA GLU A 307 -1.73 2.70 1.94
C GLU A 307 -1.02 3.79 2.77
N SER A 308 -0.02 3.36 3.56
CA SER A 308 0.70 4.20 4.49
C SER A 308 2.09 3.63 4.72
N ILE A 309 3.09 4.50 4.83
CA ILE A 309 4.47 4.09 5.17
C ILE A 309 4.70 4.02 6.68
N LEU A 310 3.80 4.57 7.50
CA LEU A 310 3.98 4.63 8.96
C LEU A 310 4.13 3.23 9.61
N PRO A 311 3.36 2.19 9.24
CA PRO A 311 3.58 0.87 9.79
C PRO A 311 4.92 0.25 9.40
N ALA A 312 5.38 0.51 8.16
CA ALA A 312 6.69 0.05 7.70
C ALA A 312 7.82 0.74 8.48
N ILE A 313 7.72 2.05 8.69
CA ILE A 313 8.64 2.82 9.54
C ILE A 313 8.69 2.21 10.94
N GLY A 314 7.53 2.01 11.59
CA GLY A 314 7.49 1.48 12.96
C GLY A 314 8.09 0.07 13.07
N LEU A 315 7.78 -0.83 12.14
CA LEU A 315 8.35 -2.18 12.12
C LEU A 315 9.85 -2.18 11.86
N HIS A 316 10.34 -1.30 10.98
CA HIS A 316 11.75 -1.17 10.68
C HIS A 316 12.52 -0.55 11.86
N MET A 317 11.99 0.49 12.52
CA MET A 317 12.56 1.03 13.75
C MET A 317 12.63 -0.03 14.86
N ALA A 318 11.56 -0.83 15.03
CA ALA A 318 11.53 -1.91 16.00
C ALA A 318 12.55 -3.01 15.68
N ASN A 319 12.73 -3.34 14.39
CA ASN A 319 13.75 -4.30 13.95
C ASN A 319 15.16 -3.82 14.27
N ASN A 320 15.46 -2.55 13.97
CA ASN A 320 16.78 -1.99 14.22
C ASN A 320 17.04 -1.86 15.72
N LEU A 321 16.04 -1.44 16.52
CA LEU A 321 16.14 -1.44 17.97
C LEU A 321 16.44 -2.85 18.52
N PHE A 322 15.70 -3.87 18.04
CA PHE A 322 15.94 -5.26 18.43
C PHE A 322 17.38 -5.69 18.10
N SER A 323 17.86 -5.39 16.90
CA SER A 323 19.24 -5.71 16.48
C SER A 323 20.28 -5.05 17.39
N VAL A 324 20.11 -3.76 17.71
CA VAL A 324 21.03 -3.03 18.60
C VAL A 324 21.03 -3.63 20.01
N VAL A 325 19.85 -3.89 20.58
CA VAL A 325 19.72 -4.46 21.93
C VAL A 325 20.34 -5.86 22.00
N ILE A 326 20.04 -6.74 21.03
CA ILE A 326 20.62 -8.08 20.97
C ILE A 326 22.13 -8.04 20.82
N SER A 327 22.67 -7.14 19.98
CA SER A 327 24.11 -6.97 19.84
C SER A 327 24.78 -6.62 21.16
N ILE A 328 24.23 -5.67 21.93
CA ILE A 328 24.76 -5.29 23.25
C ILE A 328 24.70 -6.46 24.24
N LEU A 329 23.61 -7.22 24.24
CA LEU A 329 23.44 -8.35 25.16
C LEU A 329 24.44 -9.48 24.88
N ILE A 330 24.68 -9.79 23.60
CA ILE A 330 25.62 -10.86 23.19
C ILE A 330 27.06 -10.48 23.58
N THR A 331 27.49 -9.26 23.27
CA THR A 331 28.86 -8.80 23.58
C THR A 331 29.18 -8.91 25.09
N ASN A 332 28.20 -8.67 25.95
CA ASN A 332 28.39 -8.69 27.40
C ASN A 332 28.27 -10.08 28.07
N THR A 333 27.81 -11.11 27.36
CA THR A 333 27.52 -12.44 27.93
C THR A 333 28.45 -13.56 27.45
N GLY A 334 29.40 -13.26 26.57
CA GLY A 334 30.44 -14.19 26.11
C GLY A 334 29.86 -15.46 25.45
N GLU A 335 30.43 -16.62 25.74
CA GLU A 335 30.02 -17.90 25.14
C GLU A 335 28.54 -18.24 25.40
N VAL A 336 28.02 -17.93 26.59
CA VAL A 336 26.61 -18.14 26.94
C VAL A 336 25.71 -17.29 26.05
N GLY A 337 26.11 -16.05 25.76
CA GLY A 337 25.43 -15.18 24.81
C GLY A 337 25.37 -15.76 23.41
N GLY A 338 26.49 -16.34 22.96
CA GLY A 338 26.57 -17.02 21.66
C GLY A 338 25.58 -18.19 21.53
N ILE A 339 25.49 -19.04 22.55
CA ILE A 339 24.56 -20.18 22.57
C ILE A 339 23.10 -19.69 22.55
N ILE A 340 22.76 -18.71 23.40
CA ILE A 340 21.40 -18.13 23.45
C ILE A 340 21.03 -17.52 22.10
N ASN A 341 21.96 -16.83 21.44
CA ASN A 341 21.74 -16.26 20.12
C ASN A 341 21.46 -17.35 19.08
N GLY A 342 22.25 -18.42 19.07
CA GLY A 342 22.06 -19.56 18.16
C GLY A 342 20.68 -20.23 18.33
N ILE A 343 20.26 -20.48 19.57
CA ILE A 343 18.92 -21.03 19.87
C ILE A 343 17.83 -20.06 19.45
N SER A 344 17.95 -18.77 19.80
CA SER A 344 16.97 -17.73 19.46
C SER A 344 16.78 -17.64 17.94
N TRP A 345 17.88 -17.72 17.19
CA TRP A 345 17.86 -17.68 15.73
C TRP A 345 17.10 -18.86 15.10
N ILE A 346 17.29 -20.09 15.60
CA ILE A 346 16.53 -21.27 15.15
C ILE A 346 15.04 -21.09 15.46
N VAL A 347 14.69 -20.63 16.66
CA VAL A 347 13.30 -20.38 17.05
C VAL A 347 12.65 -19.34 16.14
N LEU A 348 13.34 -18.22 15.86
CA LEU A 348 12.85 -17.17 14.97
C LEU A 348 12.65 -17.68 13.54
N CYS A 349 13.54 -18.54 13.02
CA CYS A 349 13.34 -19.20 11.72
C CYS A 349 12.03 -19.99 11.69
N VAL A 350 11.81 -20.85 12.69
CA VAL A 350 10.61 -21.71 12.76
C VAL A 350 9.35 -20.86 12.88
N VAL A 351 9.33 -19.88 13.79
CA VAL A 351 8.20 -18.96 13.96
C VAL A 351 7.92 -18.19 12.67
N GLY A 352 8.96 -17.66 12.02
CA GLY A 352 8.86 -16.97 10.74
C GLY A 352 8.20 -17.83 9.66
N ILE A 353 8.68 -19.05 9.47
CA ILE A 353 8.12 -20.01 8.51
C ILE A 353 6.65 -20.29 8.80
N ILE A 354 6.28 -20.55 10.06
CA ILE A 354 4.90 -20.82 10.46
C ILE A 354 3.99 -19.63 10.12
N ILE A 355 4.42 -18.40 10.44
CA ILE A 355 3.64 -17.18 10.15
C ILE A 355 3.45 -17.00 8.65
N LEU A 356 4.51 -17.18 7.86
CA LEU A 356 4.45 -17.05 6.39
C LEU A 356 3.52 -18.10 5.76
N ILE A 357 3.57 -19.35 6.24
CA ILE A 357 2.70 -20.44 5.78
C ILE A 357 1.23 -20.17 6.13
N LYS A 358 0.96 -19.70 7.35
CA LYS A 358 -0.40 -19.37 7.82
C LYS A 358 -1.01 -18.21 7.04
N ASN A 359 -0.22 -17.20 6.71
CA ASN A 359 -0.67 -15.98 6.03
C ASN A 359 -0.51 -16.03 4.50
N ARG A 360 -0.13 -17.19 3.93
CA ARG A 360 0.17 -17.33 2.49
C ARG A 360 -0.95 -16.89 1.55
N THR A 361 -2.22 -17.10 1.94
CA THR A 361 -3.39 -16.73 1.14
C THR A 361 -3.59 -15.23 1.10
N VAL A 362 -3.33 -14.54 2.22
CA VAL A 362 -3.37 -13.08 2.34
C VAL A 362 -2.32 -12.45 1.41
N TYR A 363 -1.10 -12.98 1.38
CA TYR A 363 -0.04 -12.49 0.49
C TYR A 363 -0.30 -12.74 -1.00
N ARG A 364 -1.17 -13.68 -1.38
CA ARG A 364 -1.53 -13.92 -2.80
C ARG A 364 -2.40 -12.82 -3.41
N THR A 365 -3.01 -11.96 -2.59
CA THR A 365 -3.90 -10.87 -3.02
C THR A 365 -3.18 -9.71 -3.73
N ILE A 366 -1.88 -9.82 -3.99
CA ILE A 366 -1.08 -8.81 -4.69
C ILE A 366 -1.30 -8.96 -6.20
N THR A 367 -1.67 -7.85 -6.84
CA THR A 367 -1.93 -7.81 -8.28
C THR A 367 -0.64 -8.01 -9.09
N ASN A 368 -0.74 -8.78 -10.17
CA ASN A 368 0.29 -8.84 -11.19
C ASN A 368 -0.32 -8.43 -12.53
N ASP A 369 0.00 -7.22 -12.96
CA ASP A 369 -0.53 -6.68 -14.21
C ASP A 369 0.27 -7.23 -15.41
N GLU A 370 -0.27 -8.22 -16.13
CA GLU A 370 0.40 -8.80 -17.30
C GLU A 370 0.61 -7.78 -18.43
N LYS A 371 -0.15 -6.67 -18.44
CA LYS A 371 -0.08 -5.60 -19.44
C LYS A 371 1.32 -4.98 -19.58
N TYR A 372 2.13 -5.02 -18.51
CA TYR A 372 3.47 -4.43 -18.47
C TYR A 372 4.62 -5.45 -18.49
N LYS A 373 4.36 -6.76 -18.54
CA LYS A 373 5.37 -7.83 -18.35
C LYS A 373 6.63 -7.67 -19.22
N GLY A 374 6.47 -7.37 -20.51
CA GLY A 374 7.59 -7.14 -21.43
C GLY A 374 8.16 -5.72 -21.43
N LEU A 375 7.45 -4.74 -20.86
CA LEU A 375 7.89 -3.35 -20.80
C LEU A 375 8.76 -3.08 -19.57
N ARG A 376 8.45 -3.72 -18.43
CA ARG A 376 9.19 -3.61 -17.16
C ARG A 376 10.68 -3.87 -17.34
N LEU A 377 11.04 -5.03 -17.87
CA LEU A 377 12.44 -5.44 -18.05
C LEU A 377 13.17 -4.50 -19.01
N LYS A 378 12.55 -4.17 -20.16
CA LYS A 378 13.13 -3.24 -21.14
C LYS A 378 13.39 -1.87 -20.54
N ALA A 379 12.50 -1.38 -19.68
CA ALA A 379 12.65 -0.09 -19.02
C ALA A 379 13.78 -0.09 -17.99
N ILE A 380 13.92 -1.17 -17.19
CA ILE A 380 15.07 -1.37 -16.29
C ILE A 380 16.39 -1.38 -17.07
N CYS A 381 16.48 -2.19 -18.14
CA CYS A 381 17.69 -2.30 -18.97
C CYS A 381 18.14 -0.97 -19.58
N LYS A 382 17.22 -0.03 -19.81
CA LYS A 382 17.50 1.29 -20.39
C LYS A 382 17.92 2.37 -19.40
N SER A 383 17.85 2.10 -18.09
CA SER A 383 18.17 3.09 -17.06
C SER A 383 19.66 3.01 -16.70
N ILE A 384 20.49 3.77 -17.42
CA ILE A 384 21.94 3.81 -17.21
C ILE A 384 22.28 4.14 -15.76
N CYS A 385 21.64 5.17 -15.18
CA CYS A 385 21.90 5.57 -13.79
C CYS A 385 21.56 4.46 -12.78
N LEU A 386 20.49 3.68 -13.03
CA LEU A 386 20.14 2.55 -12.17
C LEU A 386 21.21 1.45 -12.25
N TRP A 387 21.69 1.13 -13.46
CA TRP A 387 22.73 0.13 -13.64
C TRP A 387 24.07 0.54 -13.06
N LEU A 388 24.45 1.83 -13.14
CA LEU A 388 25.65 2.32 -12.46
C LEU A 388 25.61 2.06 -10.95
N VAL A 389 24.45 2.31 -10.33
CA VAL A 389 24.24 2.03 -8.90
C VAL A 389 24.29 0.54 -8.61
N VAL A 390 23.56 -0.28 -9.39
CA VAL A 390 23.53 -1.74 -9.21
C VAL A 390 24.92 -2.36 -9.37
N ILE A 391 25.65 -1.99 -10.42
CA ILE A 391 27.00 -2.51 -10.68
C ILE A 391 27.94 -2.12 -9.54
N LEU A 392 27.87 -0.89 -9.05
CA LEU A 392 28.70 -0.45 -7.94
C LEU A 392 28.43 -1.28 -6.67
N TYR A 393 27.16 -1.47 -6.29
CA TYR A 393 26.85 -2.25 -5.09
C TYR A 393 27.16 -3.74 -5.26
N LEU A 394 26.98 -4.30 -6.47
CA LEU A 394 27.45 -5.66 -6.76
C LEU A 394 28.96 -5.77 -6.67
N TYR A 395 29.70 -4.76 -7.13
CA TYR A 395 31.15 -4.69 -6.95
C TYR A 395 31.53 -4.63 -5.47
N THR A 396 30.90 -3.76 -4.68
CA THR A 396 31.12 -3.69 -3.22
C THR A 396 30.86 -5.05 -2.56
N ILE A 397 29.74 -5.69 -2.89
CA ILE A 397 29.43 -7.04 -2.40
C ILE A 397 30.50 -8.05 -2.82
N ALA A 398 30.96 -8.01 -4.07
CA ALA A 398 32.01 -8.91 -4.54
C ALA A 398 33.33 -8.72 -3.78
N THR A 399 33.64 -7.48 -3.35
CA THR A 399 34.84 -7.20 -2.53
C THR A 399 34.76 -7.75 -1.11
N THR A 400 33.58 -8.18 -0.63
CA THR A 400 33.46 -8.85 0.68
C THR A 400 33.82 -10.34 0.61
N ILE A 401 33.97 -10.92 -0.58
CA ILE A 401 34.43 -12.30 -0.77
C ILE A 401 35.95 -12.34 -0.65
N VAL A 402 36.45 -12.97 0.40
CA VAL A 402 37.88 -13.04 0.72
C VAL A 402 38.39 -14.48 0.79
N PRO A 403 39.70 -14.72 0.63
CA PRO A 403 40.29 -16.01 0.96
C PRO A 403 40.04 -16.38 2.43
N VAL A 404 39.81 -17.67 2.69
CA VAL A 404 39.75 -18.23 4.06
C VAL A 404 41.13 -18.28 4.69
#